data_AF-D6ZDG3-F1
#
_entry.id   AF-D6ZDG3-F1
#
_cell.length_a   1.000
_cell.length_b   1.000
_cell.length_c   1.000
_cell.angle_alpha   90.00
_cell.angle_beta   90.00
_cell.angle_gamma   90.00
#
_symmetry.space_group_name_H-M   'P 1'
#
loop_
_entity.id
_entity.type
_entity.pdbx_description
1 polymer ?
#
loop_
_entity_poly.entity_id
_entity_poly.type
_entity_poly.pdbx_seq_one_letter_code
_entity_poly.pdbx_strand_id
1 'polypeptide(L)'
;MGLAELSGRAGRPLAGESNSDVKISMEPRSTSRSATPDSFDAVELTLHQAWLVAELVGAGEYPSSLFITAPFAPGHVAEPVISHVRQELVELGVIGPDGKVDKRVASWVSAVCAAQQFFEARTVRGDKNVMDVGSNQLHAFIAHNDSQTVVAMRAGGLVTFTQLGSPHPKTLASVLTAGLPGAKPAKFRQFALPTAAGAKADERLRRGAAPEAVLAELGLSEEARTTLKAMLDGRRSFVEISFGARLRKTDRVGIGVLDTALGRVLVAPSRAPDGQWLSTFSPGTTPAIAAAVQQLAETQLAQAERNEEKQCGGKFSSTTDSQWKEAR
;
A
#
# COMPACT_ATOMS: atom_id res chain seq x y z
N MET A 1 -20.06 -5.76 -46.87
CA MET A 1 -19.88 -4.62 -47.80
C MET A 1 -18.83 -3.70 -47.17
N GLY A 2 -17.65 -3.38 -47.69
CA GLY A 2 -16.83 -3.71 -48.85
C GLY A 2 -15.52 -2.89 -48.61
N LEU A 3 -14.36 -3.53 -48.48
CA LEU A 3 -13.28 -3.68 -49.48
C LEU A 3 -12.55 -2.39 -49.91
N ALA A 4 -11.23 -2.34 -49.61
CA ALA A 4 -10.09 -1.82 -50.40
C ALA A 4 -8.90 -1.65 -49.41
N GLU A 5 -7.90 -2.54 -49.28
CA GLU A 5 -6.81 -2.93 -50.19
C GLU A 5 -6.10 -1.80 -50.96
N LEU A 6 -4.85 -1.53 -50.57
CA LEU A 6 -3.78 -1.03 -51.44
C LEU A 6 -2.43 -1.65 -51.02
N SER A 7 -2.05 -2.71 -51.75
CA SER A 7 -0.66 -3.11 -52.06
C SER A 7 -0.09 -2.08 -53.06
N GLY A 8 1.20 -1.75 -53.19
CA GLY A 8 2.48 -2.22 -52.67
C GLY A 8 3.59 -1.69 -53.62
N ARG A 9 4.86 -1.64 -53.20
CA ARG A 9 6.03 -2.01 -54.02
C ARG A 9 7.36 -1.83 -53.28
N ALA A 10 8.17 -2.87 -53.39
CA ALA A 10 9.57 -2.95 -52.99
C ALA A 10 10.51 -2.41 -54.09
N GLY A 11 11.71 -1.97 -53.68
CA GLY A 11 12.80 -1.60 -54.60
C GLY A 11 14.12 -1.25 -53.92
N ARG A 12 14.84 -2.29 -53.43
CA ARG A 12 16.31 -2.54 -53.39
C ARG A 12 17.36 -1.50 -52.91
N PRO A 13 18.57 -1.96 -52.48
CA PRO A 13 19.41 -1.30 -51.48
C PRO A 13 20.60 -0.53 -52.08
N LEU A 14 21.14 0.41 -51.30
CA LEU A 14 22.47 0.99 -51.53
C LEU A 14 23.35 0.71 -50.30
N ALA A 15 24.53 0.19 -50.60
CA ALA A 15 25.60 -0.11 -49.67
C ALA A 15 26.50 1.11 -49.45
N GLY A 16 27.14 1.13 -48.29
CA GLY A 16 28.47 1.72 -48.11
C GLY A 16 28.50 3.09 -47.47
N GLU A 17 28.74 3.11 -46.16
CA GLU A 17 29.65 4.09 -45.57
C GLU A 17 30.21 3.52 -44.26
N SER A 18 31.52 3.24 -44.29
CA SER A 18 32.34 2.91 -43.14
C SER A 18 32.58 4.18 -42.33
N ASN A 19 32.43 4.12 -41.01
CA ASN A 19 33.15 5.05 -40.15
C ASN A 19 33.61 4.39 -38.84
N SER A 20 34.92 4.21 -38.80
CA SER A 20 35.83 4.35 -37.66
C SER A 20 35.45 3.75 -36.29
N ASP A 21 36.26 2.76 -35.93
CA ASP A 21 36.58 2.26 -34.60
C ASP A 21 36.61 3.34 -33.49
N VAL A 22 35.68 3.25 -32.55
CA VAL A 22 35.87 3.75 -31.17
C VAL A 22 35.99 2.53 -30.27
N LYS A 23 37.23 2.16 -29.95
CA LYS A 23 37.58 1.09 -29.01
C LYS A 23 37.26 1.57 -27.59
N ILE A 24 36.04 1.33 -27.12
CA ILE A 24 35.70 1.43 -25.70
C ILE A 24 36.15 0.13 -25.03
N SER A 25 37.32 0.16 -24.40
CA SER A 25 37.74 -0.88 -23.45
C SER A 25 36.80 -0.85 -22.24
N MET A 26 35.80 -1.72 -22.23
CA MET A 26 35.06 -2.08 -21.03
C MET A 26 35.79 -3.24 -20.35
N GLU A 27 36.61 -2.93 -19.35
CA GLU A 27 37.01 -3.93 -18.36
C GLU A 27 35.75 -4.41 -17.62
N PRO A 28 35.53 -5.73 -17.46
CA PRO A 28 34.41 -6.21 -16.67
C PRO A 28 34.69 -5.92 -15.18
N ARG A 29 33.97 -4.93 -14.62
CA ARG A 29 33.82 -4.81 -13.17
C ARG A 29 33.16 -6.09 -12.66
N SER A 30 33.97 -6.93 -12.04
CA SER A 30 33.54 -8.07 -11.23
C SER A 30 32.59 -7.61 -10.12
N THR A 31 31.28 -7.76 -10.34
CA THR A 31 30.30 -7.85 -9.27
C THR A 31 29.77 -9.27 -9.24
N SER A 32 30.54 -10.18 -8.64
CA SER A 32 30.06 -11.51 -8.28
C SER A 32 29.10 -11.38 -7.08
N ARG A 33 27.79 -11.28 -7.33
CA ARG A 33 26.81 -11.84 -6.39
C ARG A 33 26.53 -13.26 -6.87
N SER A 34 27.10 -14.23 -6.17
CA SER A 34 26.66 -15.61 -6.27
C SER A 34 25.25 -15.70 -5.71
N ALA A 35 24.24 -15.63 -6.57
CA ALA A 35 22.91 -16.10 -6.20
C ALA A 35 23.01 -17.63 -6.17
N THR A 36 22.96 -18.21 -4.97
CA THR A 36 22.72 -19.65 -4.83
C THR A 36 21.31 -19.95 -5.35
N PRO A 37 21.08 -21.06 -6.08
CA PRO A 37 19.78 -21.38 -6.69
C PRO A 37 18.60 -21.47 -5.69
N ASP A 38 18.90 -21.57 -4.39
CA ASP A 38 17.91 -21.75 -3.31
C ASP A 38 17.42 -20.45 -2.65
N SER A 39 17.88 -19.26 -3.06
CA SER A 39 17.44 -17.99 -2.45
C SER A 39 16.23 -17.41 -3.18
N PHE A 40 15.02 -17.83 -2.82
CA PHE A 40 13.83 -17.05 -3.12
C PHE A 40 13.60 -16.01 -2.02
N ASP A 41 13.28 -14.78 -2.44
CA ASP A 41 12.95 -13.65 -1.56
C ASP A 41 11.43 -13.40 -1.51
N ALA A 42 10.64 -14.29 -2.13
CA ALA A 42 9.19 -14.21 -2.12
C ALA A 42 8.52 -15.59 -2.22
N VAL A 43 7.33 -15.70 -1.64
CA VAL A 43 6.43 -16.87 -1.78
C VAL A 43 5.02 -16.38 -2.12
N GLU A 44 4.32 -17.07 -3.01
CA GLU A 44 2.90 -16.88 -3.29
C GLU A 44 2.12 -18.04 -2.69
N LEU A 45 1.05 -17.73 -1.96
CA LEU A 45 0.20 -18.70 -1.28
C LEU A 45 -1.28 -18.39 -1.56
N THR A 46 -2.12 -19.42 -1.52
CA THR A 46 -3.57 -19.21 -1.38
C THR A 46 -3.90 -18.68 0.01
N LEU A 47 -5.08 -18.08 0.20
CA LEU A 47 -5.48 -17.59 1.54
C LEU A 47 -5.54 -18.72 2.58
N HIS A 48 -5.96 -19.92 2.18
CA HIS A 48 -6.02 -21.10 3.07
C HIS A 48 -4.62 -21.58 3.44
N GLN A 49 -3.69 -21.60 2.48
CA GLN A 49 -2.28 -21.93 2.72
C GLN A 49 -1.63 -20.92 3.67
N ALA A 50 -1.83 -19.61 3.42
CA ALA A 50 -1.30 -18.55 4.29
C ALA A 50 -1.86 -18.64 5.72
N TRP A 51 -3.17 -18.89 5.87
CA TRP A 51 -3.79 -19.12 7.18
C TRP A 51 -3.16 -20.32 7.89
N LEU A 52 -3.07 -21.48 7.22
CA LEU A 52 -2.49 -22.68 7.81
C LEU A 52 -1.02 -22.46 8.21
N VAL A 53 -0.24 -21.74 7.40
CA VAL A 53 1.15 -21.39 7.76
C VAL A 53 1.18 -20.59 9.06
N ALA A 54 0.33 -19.58 9.23
CA ALA A 54 0.28 -18.77 10.45
C ALA A 54 -0.08 -19.60 11.70
N GLU A 55 -1.00 -20.55 11.57
CA GLU A 55 -1.33 -21.51 12.63
C GLU A 55 -0.13 -22.39 12.98
N LEU A 56 0.54 -22.97 11.97
CA LEU A 56 1.68 -23.88 12.20
C LEU A 56 2.87 -23.20 12.86
N VAL A 57 3.10 -21.91 12.58
CA VAL A 57 4.20 -21.14 13.19
C VAL A 57 3.78 -20.40 14.46
N GLY A 58 2.51 -20.46 14.84
CA GLY A 58 1.98 -19.73 16.01
C GLY A 58 2.07 -18.21 15.87
N ALA A 59 1.95 -17.67 14.65
CA ALA A 59 2.10 -16.23 14.38
C ALA A 59 0.87 -15.40 14.83
N GLY A 60 -0.24 -16.06 15.15
CA GLY A 60 -1.51 -15.40 15.42
C GLY A 60 -2.22 -14.96 14.13
N GLU A 61 -3.13 -14.00 14.25
CA GLU A 61 -3.96 -13.55 13.14
C GLU A 61 -3.23 -12.58 12.20
N TYR A 62 -3.56 -12.66 10.91
CA TYR A 62 -3.13 -11.65 9.94
C TYR A 62 -3.81 -10.30 10.20
N PRO A 63 -3.18 -9.18 9.76
CA PRO A 63 -3.82 -7.88 9.71
C PRO A 63 -5.18 -7.95 8.99
N SER A 64 -6.19 -7.33 9.59
CA SER A 64 -7.57 -7.35 9.06
C SER A 64 -7.69 -6.74 7.66
N SER A 65 -6.80 -5.81 7.31
CA SER A 65 -6.68 -5.24 5.96
C SER A 65 -6.34 -6.25 4.87
N LEU A 66 -5.73 -7.39 5.22
CA LEU A 66 -5.49 -8.48 4.26
C LEU A 66 -6.71 -9.39 4.10
N PHE A 67 -7.66 -9.41 5.04
CA PHE A 67 -8.78 -10.36 5.08
C PHE A 67 -8.37 -11.82 4.84
N ILE A 68 -7.32 -12.26 5.52
CA ILE A 68 -6.95 -13.68 5.61
C ILE A 68 -7.56 -14.20 6.91
N THR A 69 -8.60 -15.01 6.81
CA THR A 69 -9.34 -15.56 7.94
C THR A 69 -9.34 -17.08 7.91
N ALA A 70 -9.66 -17.71 9.04
CA ALA A 70 -9.90 -19.14 9.06
C ALA A 70 -10.94 -19.53 7.99
N PRO A 71 -10.69 -20.61 7.22
CA PRO A 71 -11.61 -21.03 6.16
C PRO A 71 -12.83 -21.78 6.69
N PHE A 72 -12.92 -21.97 8.01
CA PHE A 72 -13.96 -22.72 8.68
C PHE A 72 -14.66 -21.88 9.73
N ALA A 73 -15.91 -22.23 10.04
CA ALA A 73 -16.62 -21.66 11.18
C ALA A 73 -15.94 -22.08 12.50
N PRO A 74 -16.01 -21.25 13.55
CA PRO A 74 -15.52 -21.63 14.87
C PRO A 74 -16.02 -23.02 15.31
N GLY A 75 -15.14 -23.85 15.84
CA GLY A 75 -15.46 -25.21 16.30
C GLY A 75 -15.61 -26.27 15.20
N HIS A 76 -15.45 -25.90 13.92
CA HIS A 76 -15.44 -26.84 12.81
C HIS A 76 -14.06 -26.85 12.17
N VAL A 77 -13.41 -28.01 12.18
CA VAL A 77 -12.17 -28.22 11.43
C VAL A 77 -12.36 -29.49 10.61
N ALA A 78 -12.33 -29.36 9.30
CA ALA A 78 -12.33 -30.51 8.42
C ALA A 78 -10.89 -31.00 8.26
N GLU A 79 -10.49 -31.97 9.07
CA GLU A 79 -9.17 -32.63 8.99
C GLU A 79 -8.76 -33.01 7.54
N PRO A 80 -9.68 -33.50 6.66
CA PRO A 80 -9.35 -33.75 5.26
C PRO A 80 -8.92 -32.50 4.49
N VAL A 81 -9.52 -31.34 4.77
CA VAL A 81 -9.18 -30.07 4.11
C VAL A 81 -7.81 -29.58 4.57
N ILE A 82 -7.52 -29.65 5.89
CA ILE A 82 -6.19 -29.29 6.41
C ILE A 82 -5.12 -30.21 5.83
N SER A 83 -5.39 -31.51 5.76
CA SER A 83 -4.45 -32.48 5.19
C SER A 83 -4.15 -32.17 3.72
N HIS A 84 -5.17 -31.80 2.94
CA HIS A 84 -5.00 -31.40 1.55
C HIS A 84 -4.15 -30.12 1.41
N VAL A 85 -4.49 -29.05 2.14
CA VAL A 85 -3.72 -27.79 2.12
C VAL A 85 -2.27 -28.00 2.58
N ARG A 86 -2.05 -28.86 3.58
CA ARG A 86 -0.70 -29.23 4.02
C ARG A 86 0.09 -29.93 2.92
N GLN A 87 -0.54 -30.85 2.18
CA GLN A 87 0.11 -31.53 1.06
C GLN A 87 0.53 -30.53 -0.03
N GLU A 88 -0.34 -29.59 -0.39
CA GLU A 88 0.02 -28.51 -1.33
C GLU A 88 1.23 -27.70 -0.85
N LEU A 89 1.30 -27.38 0.44
CA LEU A 89 2.46 -26.67 1.02
C LEU A 89 3.76 -27.49 0.98
N VAL A 90 3.68 -28.83 1.09
CA VAL A 90 4.84 -29.72 0.91
C VAL A 90 5.28 -29.74 -0.55
N GLU A 91 4.34 -29.83 -1.49
CA GLU A 91 4.62 -29.82 -2.93
C GLU A 91 5.25 -28.47 -3.38
N LEU A 92 4.85 -27.37 -2.75
CA LEU A 92 5.43 -26.04 -2.95
C LEU A 92 6.80 -25.85 -2.24
N GLY A 93 7.26 -26.82 -1.46
CA GLY A 93 8.49 -26.70 -0.67
C GLY A 93 8.40 -25.70 0.50
N VAL A 94 7.20 -25.21 0.82
CA VAL A 94 6.95 -24.33 1.97
C VAL A 94 6.99 -25.13 3.27
N ILE A 95 6.59 -26.40 3.24
CA ILE A 95 6.81 -27.36 4.32
C ILE A 95 7.89 -28.35 3.90
N GLY A 96 8.95 -28.43 4.70
CA GLY A 96 10.07 -29.35 4.47
C GLY A 96 9.75 -30.80 4.84
N PRO A 97 10.65 -31.74 4.51
CA PRO A 97 10.48 -33.17 4.83
C PRO A 97 10.37 -33.46 6.34
N ASP A 98 10.85 -32.54 7.19
CA ASP A 98 10.74 -32.62 8.66
C ASP A 98 9.38 -32.13 9.18
N GLY A 99 8.45 -31.80 8.28
CA GLY A 99 7.11 -31.32 8.60
C GLY A 99 7.07 -29.86 9.08
N LYS A 100 8.20 -29.12 9.00
CA LYS A 100 8.29 -27.73 9.43
C LYS A 100 8.16 -26.78 8.26
N VAL A 101 7.59 -25.61 8.54
CA VAL A 101 7.55 -24.49 7.57
C VAL A 101 8.98 -23.99 7.33
N ASP A 102 9.31 -23.65 6.07
CA ASP A 102 10.57 -22.99 5.69
C ASP A 102 10.80 -21.77 6.58
N LYS A 103 12.03 -21.66 7.13
CA LYS A 103 12.36 -20.65 8.13
C LYS A 103 12.17 -19.21 7.63
N ARG A 104 12.35 -18.95 6.33
CA ARG A 104 12.13 -17.62 5.74
C ARG A 104 10.64 -17.32 5.70
N VAL A 105 9.83 -18.25 5.20
CA VAL A 105 8.37 -18.11 5.14
C VAL A 105 7.80 -17.92 6.54
N ALA A 106 8.24 -18.71 7.51
CA ALA A 106 7.86 -18.56 8.91
C ALA A 106 8.20 -17.16 9.44
N SER A 107 9.42 -16.68 9.18
CA SER A 107 9.87 -15.34 9.57
C SER A 107 9.03 -14.23 8.94
N TRP A 108 8.68 -14.35 7.66
CA TRP A 108 7.88 -13.35 6.94
C TRP A 108 6.45 -13.29 7.46
N VAL A 109 5.81 -14.46 7.67
CA VAL A 109 4.46 -14.53 8.23
C VAL A 109 4.42 -13.97 9.66
N SER A 110 5.37 -14.36 10.51
CA SER A 110 5.50 -13.79 11.85
C SER A 110 5.72 -12.27 11.83
N ALA A 111 6.54 -11.76 10.92
CA ALA A 111 6.77 -10.32 10.78
C ALA A 111 5.47 -9.56 10.42
N VAL A 112 4.64 -10.14 9.53
CA VAL A 112 3.34 -9.55 9.15
C VAL A 112 2.33 -9.60 10.30
N CYS A 113 2.15 -10.75 10.96
CA CYS A 113 1.16 -10.89 12.04
C CYS A 113 1.55 -10.12 13.32
N ALA A 114 2.85 -9.96 13.58
CA ALA A 114 3.37 -9.28 14.77
C ALA A 114 3.84 -7.83 14.54
N ALA A 115 3.55 -7.26 13.36
CA ALA A 115 4.04 -5.94 12.97
C ALA A 115 3.71 -4.86 14.01
N GLN A 116 4.73 -4.15 14.46
CA GLN A 116 4.59 -3.02 15.40
C GLN A 116 4.40 -1.70 14.67
N GLN A 117 5.05 -1.55 13.52
CA GLN A 117 4.92 -0.42 12.61
C GLN A 117 4.64 -0.97 11.21
N PHE A 118 3.67 -0.38 10.52
CA PHE A 118 3.27 -0.87 9.22
C PHE A 118 2.62 0.20 8.36
N PHE A 119 2.70 0.00 7.04
CA PHE A 119 1.83 0.65 6.09
C PHE A 119 0.75 -0.31 5.62
N GLU A 120 -0.47 0.17 5.48
CA GLU A 120 -1.53 -0.53 4.76
C GLU A 120 -1.86 0.27 3.50
N ALA A 121 -2.09 -0.43 2.39
CA ALA A 121 -2.49 0.19 1.14
C ALA A 121 -3.66 -0.58 0.54
N ARG A 122 -4.80 0.09 0.40
CA ARG A 122 -5.98 -0.47 -0.28
C ARG A 122 -6.10 0.17 -1.65
N THR A 123 -5.82 -0.61 -2.68
CA THR A 123 -6.03 -0.18 -4.06
C THR A 123 -7.39 -0.64 -4.56
N VAL A 124 -8.11 0.27 -5.20
CA VAL A 124 -9.34 0.02 -5.96
C VAL A 124 -9.07 0.36 -7.41
N ARG A 125 -9.25 -0.60 -8.31
CA ARG A 125 -9.17 -0.38 -9.75
C ARG A 125 -10.56 -0.10 -10.33
N GLY A 126 -10.66 0.94 -11.15
CA GLY A 126 -11.92 1.32 -11.79
C GLY A 126 -12.03 0.75 -13.21
N ASP A 127 -12.96 -0.18 -13.42
CA ASP A 127 -13.57 -0.42 -14.74
C ASP A 127 -15.05 -0.80 -14.58
N LYS A 128 -15.91 -0.36 -15.52
CA LYS A 128 -17.38 -0.29 -15.35
C LYS A 128 -18.12 -1.64 -15.22
N ASN A 129 -17.44 -2.78 -15.39
CA ASN A 129 -18.08 -4.07 -15.63
C ASN A 129 -17.48 -5.24 -14.83
N VAL A 130 -17.31 -5.11 -13.51
CA VAL A 130 -17.08 -6.30 -12.70
C VAL A 130 -17.98 -6.27 -11.48
N MET A 131 -19.02 -7.10 -11.51
CA MET A 131 -19.93 -7.44 -10.41
C MET A 131 -19.23 -8.19 -9.27
N ASP A 132 -17.89 -8.12 -9.19
CA ASP A 132 -17.09 -8.78 -8.18
C ASP A 132 -16.26 -7.71 -7.45
N VAL A 133 -16.85 -7.19 -6.38
CA VAL A 133 -16.26 -6.12 -5.54
C VAL A 133 -14.92 -6.55 -4.92
N GLY A 134 -14.63 -7.86 -4.92
CA GLY A 134 -13.37 -8.45 -4.47
C GLY A 134 -12.26 -8.50 -5.53
N SER A 135 -12.57 -8.69 -6.82
CA SER A 135 -11.54 -8.89 -7.87
C SER A 135 -10.83 -7.59 -8.29
N ASN A 136 -11.45 -6.44 -8.03
CA ASN A 136 -10.92 -5.13 -8.37
C ASN A 136 -10.12 -4.47 -7.24
N GLN A 137 -9.85 -5.21 -6.16
CA GLN A 137 -9.08 -4.71 -5.02
C GLN A 137 -7.73 -5.42 -4.87
N LEU A 138 -6.72 -4.64 -4.51
CA LEU A 138 -5.41 -5.12 -4.09
C LEU A 138 -5.13 -4.54 -2.71
N HIS A 139 -4.78 -5.40 -1.76
CA HIS A 139 -4.42 -5.00 -0.40
C HIS A 139 -2.94 -5.26 -0.20
N ALA A 140 -2.18 -4.24 0.14
CA ALA A 140 -0.78 -4.39 0.54
C ALA A 140 -0.63 -4.05 2.02
N PHE A 141 0.21 -4.82 2.71
CA PHE A 141 0.61 -4.62 4.09
C PHE A 141 2.13 -4.69 4.16
N ILE A 142 2.76 -3.62 4.61
CA ILE A 142 4.22 -3.55 4.69
C ILE A 142 4.58 -3.54 6.16
N ALA A 143 5.01 -4.70 6.65
CA ALA A 143 5.55 -4.85 7.99
C ALA A 143 7.01 -4.39 7.99
N HIS A 144 7.35 -3.51 8.91
CA HIS A 144 8.72 -3.08 9.14
C HIS A 144 9.10 -3.33 10.60
N ASN A 145 10.27 -3.91 10.79
CA ASN A 145 10.96 -3.97 12.08
C ASN A 145 12.47 -3.82 11.85
N ASP A 146 13.22 -3.75 12.95
CA ASP A 146 14.68 -3.52 12.94
C ASP A 146 15.48 -4.56 12.14
N SER A 147 14.88 -5.74 11.89
CA SER A 147 15.54 -6.87 11.23
C SER A 147 15.14 -7.06 9.76
N GLN A 148 13.93 -6.67 9.36
CA GLN A 148 13.42 -6.90 8.01
C GLN A 148 12.22 -6.02 7.63
N THR A 149 12.08 -5.80 6.33
CA THR A 149 10.84 -5.28 5.71
C THR A 149 10.20 -6.38 4.88
N VAL A 150 8.95 -6.71 5.18
CA VAL A 150 8.16 -7.73 4.49
C VAL A 150 6.90 -7.10 3.92
N VAL A 151 6.64 -7.35 2.65
CA VAL A 151 5.43 -6.95 1.95
C VAL A 151 4.52 -8.16 1.81
N ALA A 152 3.35 -8.09 2.43
CA ALA A 152 2.22 -8.95 2.12
C ALA A 152 1.35 -8.24 1.09
N MET A 153 1.06 -8.87 -0.05
CA MET A 153 0.21 -8.29 -1.08
C MET A 153 -0.82 -9.30 -1.54
N ARG A 154 -2.11 -8.99 -1.29
CA ARG A 154 -3.24 -9.85 -1.61
C ARG A 154 -4.01 -9.32 -2.82
N ALA A 155 -4.22 -10.20 -3.79
CA ALA A 155 -5.12 -10.02 -4.91
C ALA A 155 -6.08 -11.21 -4.98
N GLY A 156 -7.38 -10.98 -4.74
CA GLY A 156 -8.38 -12.05 -4.74
C GLY A 156 -8.07 -13.17 -3.73
N GLY A 157 -7.92 -14.41 -4.23
CA GLY A 157 -7.65 -15.61 -3.43
C GLY A 157 -6.16 -15.90 -3.17
N LEU A 158 -5.25 -15.04 -3.62
CA LEU A 158 -3.80 -15.21 -3.49
C LEU A 158 -3.18 -14.09 -2.67
N VAL A 159 -2.11 -14.42 -1.95
CA VAL A 159 -1.25 -13.48 -1.23
C VAL A 159 0.22 -13.81 -1.48
N THR A 160 1.01 -12.78 -1.78
CA THR A 160 2.47 -12.90 -1.86
C THR A 160 3.11 -12.31 -0.61
N PHE A 161 4.12 -12.98 -0.07
CA PHE A 161 5.03 -12.42 0.94
C PHE A 161 6.39 -12.19 0.30
N THR A 162 6.91 -10.97 0.36
CA THR A 162 8.18 -10.58 -0.27
C THR A 162 9.07 -9.82 0.71
N GLN A 163 10.32 -10.24 0.87
CA GLN A 163 11.32 -9.54 1.66
C GLN A 163 11.99 -8.44 0.83
N LEU A 164 12.03 -7.21 1.33
CA LEU A 164 12.61 -6.06 0.62
C LEU A 164 13.96 -5.57 1.21
N GLY A 165 14.48 -6.23 2.25
CA GLY A 165 15.65 -5.75 2.99
C GLY A 165 15.39 -4.36 3.60
N SER A 166 16.29 -3.40 3.35
CA SER A 166 16.16 -1.99 3.71
C SER A 166 15.76 -1.16 2.49
N PRO A 167 14.46 -1.06 2.15
CA PRO A 167 14.03 -0.43 0.91
C PRO A 167 14.29 1.07 0.92
N HIS A 168 14.82 1.58 -0.18
CA HIS A 168 14.87 3.02 -0.43
C HIS A 168 13.42 3.60 -0.45
N PRO A 169 13.16 4.83 0.01
CA PRO A 169 11.80 5.41 0.07
C PRO A 169 11.03 5.37 -1.27
N LYS A 170 11.74 5.54 -2.40
CA LYS A 170 11.14 5.40 -3.74
C LYS A 170 10.70 3.97 -4.07
N THR A 171 11.40 2.96 -3.54
CA THR A 171 10.99 1.55 -3.66
C THR A 171 9.68 1.34 -2.91
N LEU A 172 9.58 1.86 -1.69
CA LEU A 172 8.37 1.81 -0.88
C LEU A 172 7.18 2.49 -1.58
N ALA A 173 7.38 3.68 -2.14
CA ALA A 173 6.37 4.37 -2.93
C ALA A 173 5.90 3.57 -4.15
N SER A 174 6.81 2.85 -4.81
CA SER A 174 6.49 2.01 -5.97
C SER A 174 5.67 0.79 -5.55
N VAL A 175 6.03 0.14 -4.44
CA VAL A 175 5.27 -0.99 -3.87
C VAL A 175 3.87 -0.56 -3.46
N LEU A 176 3.75 0.54 -2.71
CA LEU A 176 2.47 1.08 -2.24
C LEU A 176 1.53 1.53 -3.38
N THR A 177 2.07 1.75 -4.59
CA THR A 177 1.29 2.16 -5.76
C THR A 177 1.24 1.10 -6.87
N ALA A 178 1.72 -0.12 -6.60
CA ALA A 178 1.85 -1.18 -7.59
C ALA A 178 0.50 -1.62 -8.20
N GLY A 179 -0.60 -1.45 -7.47
CA GLY A 179 -1.94 -1.79 -7.97
C GLY A 179 -2.54 -0.79 -8.96
N LEU A 180 -1.91 0.38 -9.15
CA LEU A 180 -2.41 1.43 -10.03
C LEU A 180 -2.00 1.19 -11.50
N PRO A 181 -2.81 1.65 -12.49
CA PRO A 181 -2.50 1.51 -13.92
C PRO A 181 -1.19 2.15 -14.40
N GLY A 182 -0.63 3.11 -13.65
CA GLY A 182 0.65 3.72 -14.01
C GLY A 182 0.51 5.03 -14.79
N ALA A 183 -0.49 5.85 -14.50
CA ALA A 183 -0.64 7.14 -15.17
C ALA A 183 0.56 8.07 -14.95
N LYS A 184 0.88 8.90 -15.95
CA LYS A 184 1.88 9.97 -15.80
C LYS A 184 1.40 11.00 -14.75
N PRO A 185 2.29 11.68 -14.01
CA PRO A 185 1.89 12.73 -13.08
C PRO A 185 1.02 13.80 -13.76
N ALA A 186 -0.06 14.18 -13.10
CA ALA A 186 -0.94 15.24 -13.59
C ALA A 186 -0.22 16.60 -13.59
N LYS A 187 -0.69 17.54 -14.42
CA LYS A 187 -0.11 18.87 -14.55
C LYS A 187 -1.10 19.92 -14.04
N PHE A 188 -0.93 20.33 -12.79
CA PHE A 188 -1.72 21.39 -12.17
C PHE A 188 -0.94 22.01 -11.02
N ARG A 189 -1.31 23.23 -10.61
CA ARG A 189 -0.74 23.87 -9.43
C ARG A 189 -1.24 23.21 -8.15
N GLN A 190 -0.33 22.89 -7.25
CA GLN A 190 -0.68 22.36 -5.93
C GLN A 190 -1.68 23.28 -5.20
N PHE A 191 -2.67 22.67 -4.56
CA PHE A 191 -3.64 23.35 -3.72
C PHE A 191 -3.95 22.49 -2.48
N ALA A 192 -4.59 23.08 -1.48
CA ALA A 192 -5.02 22.38 -0.27
C ALA A 192 -6.43 22.80 0.11
N LEU A 193 -7.12 21.91 0.82
CA LEU A 193 -8.36 22.24 1.52
C LEU A 193 -8.39 21.57 2.91
N PRO A 194 -9.17 22.11 3.86
CA PRO A 194 -9.36 21.44 5.15
C PRO A 194 -9.85 20.01 4.96
N THR A 195 -9.18 19.05 5.60
CA THR A 195 -9.53 17.61 5.47
C THR A 195 -10.98 17.35 5.87
N ALA A 196 -11.47 18.05 6.89
CA ALA A 196 -12.88 17.97 7.30
C ALA A 196 -13.86 18.46 6.21
N ALA A 197 -13.49 19.50 5.45
CA ALA A 197 -14.30 19.97 4.32
C ALA A 197 -14.30 18.93 3.18
N GLY A 198 -13.16 18.31 2.90
CA GLY A 198 -13.05 17.22 1.92
C GLY A 198 -13.88 15.99 2.31
N ALA A 199 -13.83 15.57 3.58
CA ALA A 199 -14.62 14.46 4.09
C ALA A 199 -16.14 14.74 4.00
N LYS A 200 -16.57 15.96 4.34
CA LYS A 200 -17.96 16.39 4.20
C LYS A 200 -18.42 16.42 2.74
N ALA A 201 -17.55 16.86 1.83
CA ALA A 201 -17.81 16.83 0.40
C ALA A 201 -17.99 15.39 -0.11
N ASP A 202 -17.06 14.49 0.23
CA ASP A 202 -17.13 13.07 -0.12
C ASP A 202 -18.41 12.40 0.41
N GLU A 203 -18.79 12.67 1.66
CA GLU A 203 -20.03 12.15 2.25
C GLU A 203 -21.28 12.59 1.47
N ARG A 204 -21.34 13.86 1.06
CA ARG A 204 -22.45 14.39 0.25
C ARG A 204 -22.49 13.73 -1.13
N LEU A 205 -21.34 13.55 -1.77
CA LEU A 205 -21.24 12.89 -3.07
C LEU A 205 -21.71 11.43 -2.98
N ARG A 206 -21.30 10.70 -1.94
CA ARG A 206 -21.79 9.33 -1.68
C ARG A 206 -23.29 9.26 -1.44
N ARG A 207 -23.91 10.32 -0.92
CA ARG A 207 -25.37 10.46 -0.77
C ARG A 207 -26.08 10.93 -2.05
N GLY A 208 -25.37 11.08 -3.16
CA GLY A 208 -25.97 11.45 -4.45
C GLY A 208 -26.13 12.95 -4.69
N ALA A 209 -25.45 13.81 -3.91
CA ALA A 209 -25.41 15.24 -4.20
C ALA A 209 -24.72 15.49 -5.56
N ALA A 210 -25.21 16.49 -6.30
CA ALA A 210 -24.61 16.89 -7.58
C ALA A 210 -23.16 17.36 -7.38
N PRO A 211 -22.16 16.79 -8.09
CA PRO A 211 -20.75 17.12 -7.87
C PRO A 211 -20.44 18.60 -8.02
N GLU A 212 -21.05 19.26 -8.99
CA GLU A 212 -20.87 20.66 -9.33
C GLU A 212 -21.28 21.57 -8.17
N ALA A 213 -22.40 21.26 -7.50
CA ALA A 213 -22.85 22.00 -6.32
C ALA A 213 -21.89 21.81 -5.15
N VAL A 214 -21.45 20.56 -4.90
CA VAL A 214 -20.51 20.26 -3.82
C VAL A 214 -19.17 20.98 -4.04
N LEU A 215 -18.63 20.95 -5.26
CA LEU A 215 -17.35 21.58 -5.58
C LEU A 215 -17.39 23.11 -5.57
N ALA A 216 -18.54 23.72 -5.90
CA ALA A 216 -18.71 25.17 -5.86
C ALA A 216 -18.58 25.75 -4.44
N GLU A 217 -19.03 25.00 -3.43
CA GLU A 217 -19.01 25.40 -2.03
C GLU A 217 -17.61 25.29 -1.37
N LEU A 218 -16.62 24.66 -2.03
CA LEU A 218 -15.28 24.47 -1.48
C LEU A 218 -14.38 25.72 -1.56
N GLY A 219 -14.82 26.79 -2.24
CA GLY A 219 -14.04 28.03 -2.35
C GLY A 219 -12.74 27.88 -3.15
N LEU A 220 -12.65 26.88 -4.02
CA LEU A 220 -11.45 26.54 -4.79
C LEU A 220 -11.33 27.34 -6.10
N SER A 221 -10.09 27.49 -6.59
CA SER A 221 -9.84 28.02 -7.94
C SER A 221 -10.46 27.12 -9.01
N GLU A 222 -10.65 27.66 -10.22
CA GLU A 222 -11.18 26.90 -11.34
C GLU A 222 -10.30 25.69 -11.71
N GLU A 223 -8.97 25.85 -11.69
CA GLU A 223 -8.01 24.77 -11.92
C GLU A 223 -8.14 23.64 -10.87
N ALA A 224 -8.27 24.01 -9.59
CA ALA A 224 -8.45 23.05 -8.50
C ALA A 224 -9.80 22.31 -8.60
N ARG A 225 -10.89 23.03 -8.95
CA ARG A 225 -12.20 22.40 -9.22
C ARG A 225 -12.15 21.43 -10.39
N THR A 226 -11.45 21.79 -11.46
CA THR A 226 -11.24 20.92 -12.63
C THR A 226 -10.50 19.64 -12.24
N THR A 227 -9.46 19.77 -11.41
CA THR A 227 -8.71 18.62 -10.88
C THR A 227 -9.58 17.71 -10.03
N LEU A 228 -10.35 18.27 -9.08
CA LEU A 228 -11.26 17.48 -8.25
C LEU A 228 -12.36 16.81 -9.07
N LYS A 229 -12.92 17.48 -10.08
CA LYS A 229 -13.92 16.89 -10.97
C LYS A 229 -13.36 15.65 -11.69
N ALA A 230 -12.13 15.73 -12.20
CA ALA A 230 -11.48 14.57 -12.83
C ALA A 230 -11.21 13.42 -11.84
N MET A 231 -10.98 13.73 -10.56
CA MET A 231 -10.88 12.72 -9.50
C MET A 231 -12.23 12.09 -9.14
N LEU A 232 -13.35 12.77 -9.42
CA LEU A 232 -14.69 12.26 -9.13
C LEU A 232 -15.29 11.44 -10.28
N ASP A 233 -14.80 11.63 -11.51
CA ASP A 233 -15.31 10.96 -12.71
C ASP A 233 -15.07 9.43 -12.71
N GLY A 234 -15.99 8.69 -13.34
CA GLY A 234 -16.30 7.27 -13.14
C GLY A 234 -15.32 6.24 -13.72
N ARG A 235 -14.03 6.59 -13.89
CA ARG A 235 -12.95 5.67 -14.26
C ARG A 235 -11.67 6.01 -13.50
N ARG A 236 -11.72 5.93 -12.17
CA ARG A 236 -10.54 6.17 -11.33
C ARG A 236 -10.05 4.87 -10.72
N SER A 237 -8.73 4.68 -10.78
CA SER A 237 -8.04 3.72 -9.94
C SER A 237 -7.32 4.51 -8.86
N PHE A 238 -7.47 4.11 -7.61
CA PHE A 238 -6.86 4.82 -6.49
C PHE A 238 -6.32 3.86 -5.45
N VAL A 239 -5.33 4.32 -4.69
CA VAL A 239 -4.84 3.65 -3.49
C VAL A 239 -4.95 4.59 -2.30
N GLU A 240 -5.52 4.07 -1.22
CA GLU A 240 -5.55 4.69 0.10
C GLU A 240 -4.44 4.06 0.93
N ILE A 241 -3.49 4.86 1.40
CA ILE A 241 -2.34 4.43 2.18
C ILE A 241 -2.46 4.97 3.60
N SER A 242 -2.41 4.09 4.59
CA SER A 242 -2.37 4.44 6.01
C SER A 242 -1.06 3.99 6.64
N PHE A 243 -0.74 4.58 7.79
CA PHE A 243 0.34 4.12 8.66
C PHE A 243 -0.24 3.77 10.02
N GLY A 244 0.14 2.60 10.53
CA GLY A 244 -0.29 2.09 11.82
C GLY A 244 0.88 1.78 12.74
N ALA A 245 0.66 1.95 14.04
CA ALA A 245 1.55 1.50 15.10
C ALA A 245 0.74 0.73 16.16
N ARG A 246 1.01 -0.57 16.34
CA ARG A 246 0.12 -1.52 17.05
C ARG A 246 -0.24 -1.11 18.48
N LEU A 247 0.66 -0.45 19.19
CA LEU A 247 0.47 -0.06 20.60
C LEU A 247 -0.13 1.34 20.78
N ARG A 248 -0.36 2.08 19.68
CA ARG A 248 -0.63 3.51 19.78
C ARG A 248 -1.80 3.93 18.90
N LYS A 249 -2.74 4.69 19.47
CA LYS A 249 -3.83 5.29 18.68
C LYS A 249 -3.26 6.39 17.78
N THR A 250 -3.31 6.14 16.47
CA THR A 250 -3.00 7.11 15.43
C THR A 250 -4.29 7.80 14.95
N ASP A 251 -4.15 9.04 14.46
CA ASP A 251 -5.27 9.68 13.76
C ASP A 251 -5.55 8.92 12.46
N ARG A 252 -6.83 8.78 12.10
CA ARG A 252 -7.27 8.17 10.83
C ARG A 252 -7.04 9.12 9.66
N VAL A 253 -5.77 9.39 9.36
CA VAL A 253 -5.34 10.22 8.24
C VAL A 253 -4.40 9.40 7.36
N GLY A 254 -4.60 9.47 6.04
CA GLY A 254 -3.86 8.68 5.06
C GLY A 254 -3.56 9.47 3.79
N ILE A 255 -2.76 8.86 2.93
CA ILE A 255 -2.41 9.37 1.61
C ILE A 255 -3.36 8.75 0.59
N GLY A 256 -3.86 9.55 -0.35
CA GLY A 256 -4.52 9.07 -1.55
C GLY A 256 -3.62 9.22 -2.77
N VAL A 257 -3.48 8.18 -3.60
CA VAL A 257 -2.87 8.31 -4.94
C VAL A 257 -3.89 7.84 -5.96
N LEU A 258 -4.22 8.70 -6.92
CA LEU A 258 -5.29 8.45 -7.89
C LEU A 258 -4.78 8.59 -9.31
N ASP A 259 -5.03 7.60 -10.15
CA ASP A 259 -4.89 7.70 -11.60
C ASP A 259 -6.22 8.18 -12.20
N THR A 260 -6.19 9.37 -12.81
CA THR A 260 -7.34 10.06 -13.40
C THR A 260 -7.11 10.35 -14.88
N ALA A 261 -8.13 10.88 -15.58
CA ALA A 261 -7.99 11.36 -16.95
C ALA A 261 -6.94 12.49 -17.11
N LEU A 262 -6.65 13.25 -16.03
CA LEU A 262 -5.62 14.29 -16.04
C LEU A 262 -4.21 13.76 -15.74
N GLY A 263 -4.10 12.48 -15.38
CA GLY A 263 -2.88 11.86 -14.86
C GLY A 263 -2.98 11.53 -13.37
N ARG A 264 -1.83 11.20 -12.78
CA ARG A 264 -1.69 10.80 -11.39
C ARG A 264 -1.71 12.00 -10.45
N VAL A 265 -2.61 11.95 -9.47
CA VAL A 265 -2.77 12.95 -8.41
C VAL A 265 -2.37 12.32 -7.07
N LEU A 266 -1.59 13.04 -6.27
CA LEU A 266 -1.28 12.73 -4.89
C LEU A 266 -2.10 13.63 -3.98
N VAL A 267 -2.79 13.04 -3.01
CA VAL A 267 -3.47 13.69 -1.89
C VAL A 267 -2.73 13.31 -0.62
N ALA A 268 -1.92 14.23 -0.10
CA ALA A 268 -1.13 14.00 1.10
C ALA A 268 -1.66 14.84 2.26
N PRO A 269 -1.71 14.29 3.49
CA PRO A 269 -2.11 15.06 4.65
C PRO A 269 -1.00 16.00 5.11
N SER A 270 -1.38 17.19 5.53
CA SER A 270 -0.47 18.16 6.18
C SER A 270 -1.17 18.87 7.33
N ARG A 271 -0.41 19.54 8.20
CA ARG A 271 -0.95 20.36 9.29
C ARG A 271 -0.83 21.82 8.91
N ALA A 272 -1.93 22.56 9.08
CA ALA A 272 -1.90 24.02 9.09
C ALA A 272 -1.24 24.55 10.39
N PRO A 273 -0.80 25.82 10.42
CA PRO A 273 -0.20 26.42 11.63
C PRO A 273 -1.10 26.39 12.87
N ASP A 274 -2.42 26.42 12.67
CA ASP A 274 -3.43 26.31 13.73
C ASP A 274 -3.69 24.86 14.17
N GLY A 275 -2.94 23.90 13.61
CA GLY A 275 -3.05 22.48 13.90
C GLY A 275 -4.17 21.79 13.12
N GLN A 276 -4.95 22.44 12.26
CA GLN A 276 -5.96 21.74 11.46
C GLN A 276 -5.33 20.81 10.42
N TRP A 277 -5.96 19.67 10.16
CA TRP A 277 -5.56 18.78 9.07
C TRP A 277 -5.98 19.39 7.72
N LEU A 278 -5.04 19.46 6.80
CA LEU A 278 -5.23 19.82 5.41
C LEU A 278 -5.01 18.60 4.51
N SER A 279 -5.82 18.49 3.45
CA SER A 279 -5.59 17.59 2.33
C SER A 279 -4.90 18.39 1.23
N THR A 280 -3.64 18.05 0.94
CA THR A 280 -2.81 18.74 -0.06
C THR A 280 -2.77 17.93 -1.35
N PHE A 281 -3.18 18.55 -2.46
CA PHE A 281 -3.30 17.95 -3.77
C PHE A 281 -2.11 18.38 -4.62
N SER A 282 -1.34 17.42 -5.14
CA SER A 282 -0.15 17.68 -5.94
C SER A 282 0.00 16.68 -7.10
N PRO A 283 0.81 16.99 -8.12
CA PRO A 283 1.24 16.00 -9.12
C PRO A 283 1.85 14.76 -8.46
N GLY A 284 1.29 13.57 -8.76
CA GLY A 284 1.71 12.31 -8.13
C GLY A 284 3.00 11.73 -8.72
N THR A 285 4.11 12.45 -8.58
CA THR A 285 5.45 11.97 -8.94
C THR A 285 5.96 10.96 -7.91
N THR A 286 6.79 10.00 -8.31
CA THR A 286 7.40 9.03 -7.37
C THR A 286 8.16 9.70 -6.22
N PRO A 287 8.96 10.77 -6.43
CA PRO A 287 9.59 11.50 -5.33
C PRO A 287 8.58 12.15 -4.37
N ALA A 288 7.49 12.74 -4.88
CA ALA A 288 6.46 13.35 -4.04
C ALA A 288 5.71 12.30 -3.20
N ILE A 289 5.40 11.15 -3.79
CA ILE A 289 4.76 10.03 -3.09
C ILE A 289 5.70 9.48 -2.01
N ALA A 290 6.98 9.29 -2.32
CA ALA A 290 7.98 8.85 -1.34
C ALA A 290 8.10 9.81 -0.15
N ALA A 291 8.17 11.12 -0.41
CA ALA A 291 8.20 12.14 0.63
C ALA A 291 6.93 12.12 1.49
N ALA A 292 5.75 12.01 0.88
CA ALA A 292 4.49 11.93 1.62
C ALA A 292 4.42 10.69 2.52
N VAL A 293 4.87 9.52 2.04
CA VAL A 293 4.91 8.26 2.81
C VAL A 293 5.83 8.39 4.02
N GLN A 294 7.02 8.98 3.86
CA GLN A 294 7.93 9.24 4.97
C GLN A 294 7.31 10.20 5.98
N GLN A 295 6.78 11.33 5.50
CA GLN A 295 6.15 12.33 6.35
C GLN A 295 4.94 11.77 7.13
N LEU A 296 4.16 10.87 6.53
CA LEU A 296 3.05 10.20 7.19
C LEU A 296 3.54 9.36 8.38
N ALA A 297 4.57 8.53 8.18
CA ALA A 297 5.14 7.72 9.25
C ALA A 297 5.71 8.59 10.37
N GLU A 298 6.52 9.59 10.05
CA GLU A 298 7.11 10.52 11.03
C GLU A 298 6.03 11.25 11.84
N THR A 299 5.01 11.78 11.17
CA THR A 299 3.93 12.52 11.82
C THR A 299 3.14 11.63 12.77
N GLN A 300 2.81 10.42 12.32
CA GLN A 300 2.04 9.46 13.11
C GLN A 300 2.85 8.95 14.30
N LEU A 301 4.14 8.65 14.14
CA LEU A 301 5.02 8.25 15.25
C LEU A 301 5.15 9.34 16.31
N ALA A 302 5.42 10.58 15.89
CA ALA A 302 5.50 11.71 16.82
C ALA A 302 4.17 11.98 17.54
N GLN A 303 3.03 11.75 16.88
CA GLN A 303 1.71 11.85 17.53
C GLN A 303 1.49 10.74 18.54
N ALA A 304 1.93 9.54 18.20
CA ALA A 304 1.82 8.37 19.03
C ALA A 304 2.59 8.55 20.35
N GLU A 305 3.78 9.16 20.31
CA GLU A 305 4.58 9.55 21.50
C GLU A 305 3.86 10.59 22.36
N ARG A 306 3.34 11.68 21.76
CA ARG A 306 2.57 12.70 22.50
C ARG A 306 1.32 12.14 23.18
N ASN A 307 0.67 11.15 22.57
CA ASN A 307 -0.51 10.51 23.15
C ASN A 307 -0.15 9.68 24.39
N GLU A 308 1.00 9.01 24.40
CA GLU A 308 1.52 8.28 25.55
C GLU A 308 1.88 9.20 26.71
N GLU A 309 2.56 10.32 26.45
CA GLU A 309 2.89 11.31 27.49
C GLU A 309 1.65 11.84 28.19
N LYS A 310 0.59 12.16 27.42
CA LYS A 310 -0.70 12.59 27.99
C LYS A 310 -1.38 11.49 28.79
N GLN A 311 -1.28 10.23 28.35
CA GLN A 311 -1.89 9.09 29.02
C GLN A 311 -1.18 8.70 30.32
N CYS A 312 0.14 8.87 30.40
CA CYS A 312 0.93 8.68 31.62
C CYS A 312 0.81 9.88 32.58
N GLY A 313 0.82 11.12 32.06
CA GLY A 313 0.64 12.33 32.87
C GLY A 313 -0.75 12.45 33.50
N GLY A 314 -1.79 11.92 32.85
CA GLY A 314 -3.15 11.88 33.40
C GLY A 314 -3.35 10.89 34.55
N LYS A 315 -2.42 9.95 34.78
CA LYS A 315 -2.54 8.93 35.85
C LYS A 315 -1.89 9.34 37.18
N PHE A 316 -1.20 10.48 37.25
CA PHE A 316 -0.55 10.96 38.48
C PHE A 316 -1.26 12.15 39.17
N SER A 317 -2.43 12.58 38.68
CA SER A 317 -3.08 13.83 39.13
C SER A 317 -4.38 13.65 39.93
N SER A 318 -4.77 12.45 40.38
CA SER A 318 -6.05 12.30 41.09
C SER A 318 -6.09 11.33 42.28
N THR A 319 -4.97 11.07 42.97
CA THR A 319 -5.00 10.26 44.21
C THR A 319 -4.04 10.72 45.32
N THR A 320 -3.62 11.98 45.38
CA THR A 320 -2.74 12.43 46.48
C THR A 320 -3.04 13.79 47.09
N ASP A 321 -4.23 14.36 46.86
CA ASP A 321 -4.58 15.67 47.43
C ASP A 321 -5.77 15.65 48.42
N SER A 322 -6.16 14.47 48.92
CA SER A 322 -7.26 14.37 49.91
C SER A 322 -6.97 13.47 51.12
N GLN A 323 -5.72 13.20 51.47
CA GLN A 323 -5.37 12.42 52.68
C GLN A 323 -4.36 13.06 53.65
N TRP A 324 -4.11 14.38 53.57
CA TRP A 324 -3.21 15.07 54.52
C TRP A 324 -3.81 16.31 55.20
N LYS A 325 -5.12 16.34 55.47
CA LYS A 325 -5.76 17.45 56.22
C LYS A 325 -6.60 17.06 57.44
N GLU A 326 -6.46 15.85 57.99
CA GLU A 326 -7.00 15.51 59.32
C GLU A 326 -5.96 14.74 60.14
N ALA A 327 -4.89 15.44 60.52
CA ALA A 327 -4.02 15.08 61.64
C ALA A 327 -3.25 16.32 62.11
N ARG A 328 -3.98 17.32 62.62
CA ARG A 328 -3.50 18.33 63.57
C ARG A 328 -4.66 19.13 64.14
#